data_AF-A0A9W6FN88-F1
#
_entry.id   AF-A0A9W6FN88-F1
#
_cell.length_a   1.000
_cell.length_b   1.000
_cell.length_c   1.000
_cell.angle_alpha   90.00
_cell.angle_beta   90.00
_cell.angle_gamma   90.00
#
_symmetry.space_group_name_H-M   'P 1'
#
loop_
_entity.id
_entity.type
_entity.pdbx_description
1 polymer ?
#
loop_
_entity_poly.entity_id
_entity_poly.type
_entity_poly.pdbx_seq_one_letter_code
_entity_poly.pdbx_strand_id
1 'polypeptide(L)'
;MITTTTTTADADVRVAASMARGMRCGWYRTLFELGPVTVDAFADEAGIGPDAATGWIGRQVDAGVLRVVGTDAAGEPLVLLPGEHVTALLGDRGEDELSGARAMALHYRDRMAPVVRAVGDHGLRALAEAA
;
A
#
# COMPACT_ATOMS: atom_id res chain seq x y z
N MET A 1 5.38 -27.02 23.60
CA MET A 1 4.72 -25.83 23.05
C MET A 1 5.78 -25.06 22.30
N ILE A 2 5.62 -24.87 20.98
CA ILE A 2 6.61 -24.16 20.16
C ILE A 2 6.05 -22.75 19.95
N THR A 3 6.60 -21.77 20.66
CA THR A 3 6.35 -20.35 20.41
C THR A 3 7.11 -19.98 19.14
N THR A 4 6.41 -19.90 18.01
CA THR A 4 6.96 -19.36 16.76
C THR A 4 7.19 -17.86 16.94
N THR A 5 8.36 -17.47 17.45
CA THR A 5 8.86 -16.10 17.36
C THR A 5 9.02 -15.76 15.90
N THR A 6 8.01 -15.10 15.35
CA THR A 6 8.04 -14.57 14.00
C THR A 6 9.05 -13.44 13.96
N THR A 7 10.16 -13.67 13.26
CA THR A 7 11.27 -12.72 13.15
C THR A 7 10.85 -11.49 12.34
N THR A 8 11.48 -10.33 12.57
CA THR A 8 11.22 -9.10 11.79
C THR A 8 11.39 -9.32 10.29
N ALA A 9 12.38 -10.13 9.89
CA ALA A 9 12.57 -10.54 8.50
C ALA A 9 11.32 -11.21 7.91
N ASP A 10 10.69 -12.16 8.61
CA ASP A 10 9.47 -12.84 8.14
C ASP A 10 8.28 -11.87 8.01
N ALA A 11 8.23 -10.84 8.86
CA ALA A 11 7.21 -9.79 8.76
C ALA A 11 7.42 -8.96 7.49
N ASP A 12 8.67 -8.57 7.20
CA ASP A 12 9.03 -7.82 6.00
C ASP A 12 8.74 -8.62 4.72
N VAL A 13 9.07 -9.92 4.69
CA VAL A 13 8.75 -10.82 3.57
C VAL A 13 7.24 -10.86 3.32
N ARG A 14 6.43 -11.03 4.38
CA ARG A 14 4.97 -11.08 4.25
C ARG A 14 4.38 -9.76 3.79
N VAL A 15 4.91 -8.63 4.25
CA VAL A 15 4.49 -7.30 3.78
C VAL A 15 4.83 -7.16 2.30
N ALA A 16 6.06 -7.46 1.88
CA ALA A 16 6.49 -7.39 0.49
C ALA A 16 5.65 -8.30 -0.43
N ALA A 17 5.36 -9.54 -0.01
CA ALA A 17 4.50 -10.45 -0.75
C ALA A 17 3.05 -9.93 -0.86
N SER A 18 2.53 -9.30 0.19
CA SER A 18 1.19 -8.67 0.18
C SER A 18 1.14 -7.43 -0.71
N MET A 19 2.21 -6.63 -0.74
CA MET A 19 2.33 -5.49 -1.64
C MET A 19 2.41 -5.96 -3.09
N ALA A 20 3.22 -6.99 -3.36
CA ALA A 20 3.33 -7.60 -4.68
C ALA A 20 1.99 -8.09 -5.21
N ARG A 21 1.17 -8.70 -4.33
CA ARG A 21 -0.20 -9.06 -4.67
C ARG A 21 -1.04 -7.82 -5.00
N GLY A 22 -1.03 -6.79 -4.16
CA GLY A 22 -1.78 -5.56 -4.39
C GLY A 22 -1.43 -4.88 -5.71
N MET A 23 -0.14 -4.85 -6.08
CA MET A 23 0.33 -4.32 -7.37
C MET A 23 -0.17 -5.17 -8.55
N ARG A 24 -0.07 -6.50 -8.47
CA ARG A 24 -0.54 -7.40 -9.54
C ARG A 24 -2.06 -7.35 -9.74
N CYS A 25 -2.81 -7.17 -8.66
CA CYS A 25 -4.27 -7.11 -8.70
C CYS A 25 -4.80 -5.71 -8.99
N GLY A 26 -3.95 -4.69 -9.14
CA GLY A 26 -4.36 -3.31 -9.41
C GLY A 26 -4.97 -2.59 -8.20
N TRP A 27 -4.92 -3.15 -6.99
CA TRP A 27 -5.59 -2.58 -5.81
C TRP A 27 -5.06 -1.21 -5.40
N TYR A 28 -3.77 -0.94 -5.59
CA TYR A 28 -3.23 0.42 -5.36
C TYR A 28 -3.73 1.43 -6.40
N ARG A 29 -4.00 0.99 -7.64
CA ARG A 29 -4.60 1.83 -8.67
C ARG A 29 -6.03 2.18 -8.29
N THR A 30 -6.81 1.19 -7.86
CA THR A 30 -8.17 1.38 -7.34
C THR A 30 -8.18 2.39 -6.18
N LEU A 31 -7.31 2.25 -5.19
CA LEU A 31 -7.21 3.20 -4.07
C LEU A 31 -6.79 4.61 -4.50
N PHE A 32 -5.92 4.72 -5.52
CA PHE A 32 -5.53 6.01 -6.07
C PHE A 32 -6.71 6.72 -6.76
N GLU A 33 -7.50 5.98 -7.53
CA GLU A 33 -8.64 6.50 -8.30
C GLU A 33 -9.83 6.84 -7.40
N LEU A 34 -10.10 6.04 -6.36
CA LEU A 34 -11.18 6.29 -5.41
C LEU A 34 -10.86 7.41 -4.40
N GLY A 35 -9.59 7.62 -4.08
CA GLY A 35 -9.17 8.49 -2.98
C GLY A 35 -9.47 7.86 -1.60
N PRO A 36 -9.74 8.67 -0.56
CA PRO A 36 -10.10 8.15 0.76
C PRO A 36 -11.38 7.32 0.73
N VAL A 37 -11.29 6.06 1.13
CA VAL A 37 -12.38 5.09 1.00
C VAL A 37 -12.48 4.18 2.24
N THR A 38 -13.68 3.67 2.52
CA THR A 38 -13.89 2.65 3.55
C THR A 38 -13.39 1.28 3.06
N VAL A 39 -13.19 0.33 3.98
CA VAL A 39 -12.78 -1.04 3.62
C VAL A 39 -13.82 -1.70 2.72
N ASP A 40 -15.11 -1.52 3.02
CA ASP A 40 -16.21 -2.13 2.28
C ASP A 40 -16.33 -1.57 0.86
N ALA A 41 -16.28 -0.25 0.70
CA ALA A 41 -16.32 0.35 -0.63
C ALA A 41 -15.09 -0.02 -1.48
N PHE A 42 -13.92 -0.18 -0.85
CA PHE A 42 -12.76 -0.76 -1.54
C PHE A 42 -12.99 -2.22 -1.92
N ALA A 43 -13.57 -3.04 -1.03
CA ALA A 43 -13.84 -4.46 -1.30
C ALA A 43 -14.73 -4.64 -2.52
N ASP A 44 -15.79 -3.83 -2.60
CA ASP A 44 -16.74 -3.81 -3.71
C ASP A 44 -16.05 -3.44 -5.03
N GLU A 45 -15.30 -2.33 -5.06
CA GLU A 45 -14.62 -1.87 -6.28
C GLU A 45 -13.49 -2.83 -6.70
N ALA A 46 -12.75 -3.38 -5.74
CA ALA A 46 -11.68 -4.34 -6.01
C ALA A 46 -12.19 -5.75 -6.35
N GLY A 47 -13.49 -6.00 -6.22
CA GLY A 47 -14.12 -7.29 -6.50
C GLY A 47 -13.63 -8.41 -5.57
N ILE A 48 -13.35 -8.10 -4.30
CA ILE A 48 -12.88 -9.06 -3.29
C ILE A 48 -13.81 -9.12 -2.09
N GLY A 49 -13.80 -10.26 -1.37
CA GLY A 49 -14.59 -10.41 -0.17
C GLY A 49 -14.15 -9.46 0.96
N PRO A 50 -15.08 -9.06 1.85
CA PRO A 50 -14.83 -8.07 2.92
C PRO A 50 -13.73 -8.51 3.90
N ASP A 51 -13.67 -9.79 4.26
CA ASP A 51 -12.61 -10.33 5.12
C ASP A 51 -11.22 -10.23 4.47
N ALA A 52 -11.17 -10.47 3.15
CA ALA A 52 -9.93 -10.37 2.39
C ALA A 52 -9.49 -8.91 2.25
N ALA A 53 -10.42 -7.99 2.01
CA ALA A 53 -10.17 -6.55 2.00
C ALA A 53 -9.65 -6.07 3.35
N THR A 54 -10.35 -6.42 4.44
CA THR A 54 -9.97 -6.08 5.82
C THR A 54 -8.56 -6.57 6.14
N GLY A 55 -8.28 -7.85 5.88
CA GLY A 55 -6.97 -8.44 6.17
C GLY A 55 -5.84 -7.85 5.31
N TRP A 56 -6.12 -7.46 4.07
CA TRP A 56 -5.12 -6.83 3.21
C TRP A 56 -4.89 -5.36 3.59
N ILE A 57 -5.94 -4.55 3.74
CA ILE A 57 -5.86 -3.14 4.14
C ILE A 57 -5.17 -3.02 5.50
N GLY A 58 -5.59 -3.79 6.50
CA GLY A 58 -5.00 -3.75 7.84
C GLY A 58 -3.48 -3.96 7.79
N ARG A 59 -3.02 -4.94 7.01
CA ARG A 59 -1.58 -5.19 6.81
C ARG A 59 -0.87 -4.01 6.15
N GLN A 60 -1.50 -3.34 5.20
CA GLN A 60 -0.89 -2.17 4.54
C GLN A 60 -0.83 -0.96 5.47
N VAL A 61 -1.85 -0.76 6.32
CA VAL A 61 -1.88 0.30 7.33
C VAL A 61 -0.81 0.04 8.40
N ASP A 62 -0.71 -1.20 8.91
CA ASP A 62 0.32 -1.59 9.88
C ASP A 62 1.73 -1.39 9.33
N ALA A 63 1.93 -1.63 8.03
CA ALA A 63 3.20 -1.40 7.34
C ALA A 63 3.45 0.08 6.97
N GLY A 64 2.50 0.98 7.26
CA GLY A 64 2.57 2.40 6.92
C GLY A 64 2.41 2.69 5.42
N VAL A 65 2.05 1.70 4.60
CA VAL A 65 1.85 1.84 3.15
C VAL A 65 0.58 2.62 2.85
N LEU A 66 -0.49 2.37 3.61
CA LEU A 66 -1.74 3.12 3.57
C LEU A 66 -1.89 3.95 4.85
N ARG A 67 -2.71 5.01 4.79
CA ARG A 67 -2.96 5.89 5.93
C ARG A 67 -4.45 6.00 6.20
N VAL A 68 -4.84 5.89 7.47
CA VAL A 68 -6.17 6.26 7.93
C VAL A 68 -6.21 7.79 8.10
N VAL A 69 -7.16 8.46 7.46
CA VAL A 69 -7.26 9.94 7.47
C VAL A 69 -8.51 10.50 8.13
N GLY A 70 -9.39 9.64 8.61
CA GLY A 70 -10.59 10.05 9.32
C GLY A 70 -11.61 8.94 9.31
N THR A 71 -12.87 9.34 9.41
CA THR A 71 -14.03 8.45 9.31
C THR A 71 -15.05 9.04 8.36
N ASP A 72 -15.92 8.19 7.81
CA ASP A 72 -17.08 8.62 7.05
C ASP A 72 -18.21 9.11 7.98
N ALA A 73 -19.40 9.33 7.41
CA ALA A 73 -20.59 9.77 8.15
C ALA A 73 -21.15 8.69 9.11
N ALA A 74 -20.87 7.41 8.86
CA ALA A 74 -21.25 6.30 9.73
C ALA A 74 -20.21 6.04 10.84
N GLY A 75 -19.04 6.69 10.78
CA GLY A 75 -17.94 6.49 11.72
C GLY A 75 -16.93 5.43 11.26
N GLU A 76 -17.05 4.95 10.01
CA GLU A 76 -16.16 3.93 9.46
C GLU A 76 -14.83 4.55 9.01
N PRO A 77 -13.67 3.94 9.35
CA PRO A 77 -12.37 4.48 8.99
C PRO A 77 -12.19 4.66 7.47
N LEU A 78 -11.68 5.83 7.08
CA LEU A 78 -11.29 6.14 5.71
C LEU A 78 -9.80 5.94 5.52
N VAL A 79 -9.45 5.08 4.56
CA VAL A 79 -8.08 4.74 4.19
C VAL A 79 -7.75 5.39 2.86
N LEU A 80 -6.55 5.97 2.74
CA LEU A 80 -6.01 6.40 1.46
C LEU A 80 -4.64 5.80 1.17
N LEU A 81 -4.29 5.84 -0.11
CA LEU A 81 -2.92 5.72 -0.58
C LEU A 81 -2.22 7.10 -0.56
N PRO A 82 -1.19 7.31 0.30
CA PRO A 82 -0.46 8.58 0.33
C PRO A 82 0.18 8.91 -1.02
N GLY A 83 0.08 10.17 -1.45
CA GLY A 83 0.56 10.63 -2.75
C GLY A 83 2.06 10.40 -2.97
N GLU A 84 2.85 10.47 -1.90
CA GLU A 84 4.28 10.17 -1.90
C GLU A 84 4.60 8.68 -2.20
N HIS A 85 3.64 7.77 -2.05
CA HIS A 85 3.81 6.34 -2.33
C HIS A 85 3.42 5.94 -3.76
N VAL A 86 2.65 6.79 -4.45
CA VAL A 86 1.95 6.44 -5.70
C VAL A 86 2.93 6.07 -6.81
N THR A 87 3.98 6.86 -7.04
CA THR A 87 4.95 6.60 -8.13
C THR A 87 5.74 5.31 -7.93
N ALA A 88 6.03 4.94 -6.67
CA ALA A 88 6.70 3.68 -6.36
C ALA A 88 5.81 2.46 -6.60
N LEU A 89 4.50 2.58 -6.32
CA LEU A 89 3.56 1.45 -6.35
C LEU A 89 2.84 1.26 -7.69
N LEU A 90 2.57 2.34 -8.42
CA LEU A 90 1.92 2.29 -9.74
C LEU A 90 2.96 2.30 -10.87
N GLY A 91 4.21 2.64 -10.54
CA GLY A 91 5.25 2.93 -11.52
C GLY A 91 5.12 4.36 -12.04
N ASP A 92 6.24 4.91 -12.48
CA ASP A 92 6.30 6.25 -13.05
C ASP A 92 6.93 6.19 -14.44
N ARG A 93 6.09 6.37 -15.48
CA ARG A 93 6.53 6.39 -16.88
C ARG A 93 6.80 7.80 -17.43
N GLY A 94 6.78 8.83 -16.60
CA GLY A 94 6.92 10.22 -17.08
C GLY A 94 5.60 10.90 -17.44
N GLU A 95 4.46 10.24 -17.22
CA GLU A 95 3.14 10.73 -17.64
C GLU A 95 2.59 11.82 -16.70
N ASP A 96 1.80 12.76 -17.25
CA ASP A 96 1.27 13.93 -16.52
C ASP A 96 0.32 13.55 -15.37
N GLU A 97 -0.35 12.40 -15.49
CA GLU A 97 -1.32 11.88 -14.51
C GLU A 97 -0.70 11.76 -13.11
N LEU A 98 0.60 11.42 -13.02
CA LEU A 98 1.31 11.23 -11.76
C LEU A 98 2.23 12.41 -11.40
N SER A 99 2.13 13.54 -12.10
CA SER A 99 2.98 14.72 -11.85
C SER A 99 2.91 15.22 -10.39
N GLY A 100 1.71 15.28 -9.82
CA GLY A 100 1.50 15.64 -8.41
C GLY A 100 2.10 14.61 -7.44
N ALA A 101 1.86 13.33 -7.69
CA ALA A 101 2.45 12.24 -6.91
C ALA A 101 3.99 12.25 -6.95
N ARG A 102 4.58 12.54 -8.12
CA ARG A 102 6.03 12.66 -8.29
C ARG A 102 6.59 13.83 -7.48
N ALA A 103 5.93 14.99 -7.51
CA ALA A 103 6.32 16.13 -6.70
C ALA A 103 6.25 15.80 -5.19
N MET A 104 5.21 15.07 -4.77
CA MET A 104 5.08 14.60 -3.38
C MET A 104 6.17 13.59 -3.00
N ALA A 105 6.48 12.61 -3.85
CA ALA A 105 7.52 11.63 -3.59
C ALA A 105 8.91 12.29 -3.45
N LEU A 106 9.20 13.33 -4.24
CA LEU A 106 10.43 14.10 -4.12
C LEU A 106 10.48 14.92 -2.83
N HIS A 107 9.38 15.59 -2.48
CA HIS A 107 9.34 16.49 -1.33
C HIS A 107 9.19 15.77 0.02
N TYR A 108 8.55 14.60 0.04
CA TYR A 108 8.23 13.84 1.24
C TYR A 108 8.90 12.45 1.27
N ARG A 109 10.02 12.27 0.57
CA ARG A 109 10.74 11.00 0.49
C ARG A 109 11.01 10.36 1.85
N ASP A 110 11.38 11.17 2.85
CA ASP A 110 11.70 10.69 4.20
C ASP A 110 10.46 10.30 5.02
N ARG A 111 9.26 10.62 4.54
CA ARG A 111 7.98 10.21 5.14
C ARG A 111 7.43 8.93 4.52
N MET A 112 8.04 8.45 3.42
CA MET A 112 7.60 7.22 2.79
C MET A 112 7.86 6.04 3.71
N ALA A 113 6.94 5.08 3.73
CA ALA A 113 7.20 3.83 4.44
C ALA A 113 8.49 3.17 3.91
N PRO A 114 9.37 2.64 4.77
CA PRO A 114 10.67 2.09 4.35
C PRO A 114 10.54 1.05 3.23
N VAL A 115 9.52 0.21 3.30
CA VAL A 115 9.24 -0.82 2.29
C VAL A 115 8.84 -0.21 0.94
N VAL A 116 8.07 0.89 0.93
CA VAL A 116 7.67 1.60 -0.29
C VAL A 116 8.88 2.29 -0.92
N ARG A 117 9.74 2.91 -0.09
CA ARG A 117 10.99 3.51 -0.56
C ARG A 117 11.89 2.47 -1.23
N ALA A 118 12.02 1.29 -0.61
CA ALA A 118 12.81 0.21 -1.17
C ALA A 118 12.22 -0.34 -2.49
N VAL A 119 10.89 -0.39 -2.62
CA VAL A 119 10.23 -0.73 -3.90
C VAL A 119 10.56 0.31 -4.97
N GLY A 120 10.52 1.61 -4.64
CA GLY A 120 10.88 2.68 -5.56
C GLY A 120 12.35 2.65 -6.00
N ASP A 121 13.26 2.34 -5.08
CA ASP A 121 14.71 2.37 -5.34
C ASP A 121 15.24 1.13 -6.07
N HIS A 122 14.63 -0.04 -5.85
CA HIS A 122 15.18 -1.32 -6.34
C HIS A 122 14.18 -2.13 -7.18
N GLY A 123 12.92 -1.70 -7.25
CA GLY A 123 11.85 -2.48 -7.84
C GLY A 123 11.42 -3.67 -6.97
N LEU A 124 10.19 -4.11 -7.16
CA LEU A 124 9.57 -5.17 -6.36
C LEU A 124 10.31 -6.52 -6.45
N ARG A 125 10.96 -6.82 -7.59
CA ARG A 125 11.73 -8.06 -7.79
C ARG A 125 12.94 -8.15 -6.86
N ALA A 126 13.67 -7.06 -6.67
CA ALA A 126 14.86 -7.05 -5.83
C ALA A 126 14.52 -7.31 -4.35
N LEU A 127 13.34 -6.90 -3.90
CA LEU A 127 12.88 -7.14 -2.53
C LEU A 127 12.37 -8.56 -2.29
N ALA A 128 11.82 -9.22 -3.31
CA ALA A 128 11.40 -10.61 -3.22
C ALA A 128 12.57 -11.61 -3.34
N GLU A 129 13.67 -11.21 -3.98
CA GLU A 129 14.90 -12.02 -4.12
C GLU A 129 15.88 -11.84 -2.93
N ALA A 130 15.77 -10.75 -2.17
CA ALA A 130 16.60 -10.46 -0.99
C ALA A 130 16.02 -10.95 0.35
N ALA A 131 14.86 -11.62 0.29
CA ALA A 131 14.06 -12.15 1.40
C ALA A 131 14.18 -13.68 1.47
#